data_AF-E6SM13-F1
#
_entry.id   AF-E6SM13-F1
#
_cell.length_a   1.000
_cell.length_b   1.000
_cell.length_c   1.000
_cell.angle_alpha   90.00
_cell.angle_beta   90.00
_cell.angle_gamma   90.00
#
_symmetry.space_group_name_H-M   'P 1'
#
loop_
_entity.id
_entity.type
_entity.pdbx_description
1 polymer ?
#
loop_
_entity_poly.entity_id
_entity_poly.type
_entity_poly.pdbx_seq_one_letter_code
_entity_poly.pdbx_strand_id
1 'polypeptide(L)'
;MTLRLLTAGESHGPGLVAVLEGIPYGLPLTTADIDRDLARRQLGYGRGGRMKIERDRVRFLGGVRHGRTLGGPIALWIPNRDWANWTLAMAAEPLDAVLAGAGTPPLPPGPPGTEVEGAGASAEGPGPKDGAAEKGTPAGLGRTDEAHGAGGTGRASAARQGAAATGDWRMEPVTRPRPGHADLAGALKYGARDIRDILERASARETAARVAAGAVARKLLSLFGVRIQSYVLRIGQVAIPSPVLAYGEGGRPPVDPARLEAATEASPVRCPDPEASQRMVEAIRAAGQAGDTLGGVFEILVTGVPVGLGSHVTGDRRLEGRLAGALMALNAIKGVEVGLGFAAAALPGSQVHDPIGYRPPGATPPPPGVPAEAARAGADGWRGPAAGFFRYRNGAGGIEGGITNGEPLVLRAAMKPIATLRRRLPSADLLTGEPFEAHHERSDVCAVPAAAVVAEAIVALELASAWLEKFGGDSVDEIRRNYAAYCQRLATWVRPAAGDDKAGGARGIGGIGGTGGAGEAGGAGARGAAGQGGAAGRRAGASPGGTPPAGTGGSADGGDPAGGGTGREAR
;
A
#
# COMPACT_ATOMS: atom_id res chain seq x y z
N MET A 1 15.44 8.87 18.13
CA MET A 1 15.72 7.50 17.67
C MET A 1 15.30 7.34 16.22
N THR A 2 16.01 6.54 15.42
CA THR A 2 15.62 6.23 14.04
C THR A 2 15.02 4.83 14.02
N LEU A 3 13.81 4.68 13.45
CA LEU A 3 13.19 3.37 13.29
C LEU A 3 13.93 2.59 12.19
N ARG A 4 14.27 1.32 12.46
CA ARG A 4 14.93 0.45 11.47
C ARG A 4 14.23 -0.90 11.41
N LEU A 5 14.01 -1.38 10.19
CA LEU A 5 13.41 -2.68 9.93
C LEU A 5 14.37 -3.53 9.10
N LEU A 6 14.68 -4.72 9.59
CA LEU A 6 15.29 -5.79 8.81
C LEU A 6 14.30 -6.95 8.71
N THR A 7 14.10 -7.47 7.50
CA THR A 7 13.33 -8.70 7.27
C THR A 7 14.22 -9.79 6.72
N ALA A 8 13.95 -11.03 7.11
CA ALA A 8 14.65 -12.22 6.63
C ALA A 8 13.67 -13.38 6.41
N GLY A 9 14.12 -14.37 5.66
CA GLY A 9 13.38 -15.59 5.37
C GLY A 9 12.85 -15.67 3.94
N GLU A 10 12.89 -16.90 3.46
CA GLU A 10 12.49 -17.34 2.14
C GLU A 10 11.03 -17.79 2.14
N SER A 11 10.42 -17.79 0.95
CA SER A 11 9.01 -18.13 0.83
C SER A 11 8.71 -19.57 1.23
N HIS A 12 9.61 -20.51 1.00
CA HIS A 12 9.48 -21.91 1.41
C HIS A 12 10.54 -22.32 2.46
N GLY A 13 11.22 -21.36 3.09
CA GLY A 13 12.06 -21.62 4.26
C GLY A 13 11.25 -21.94 5.53
N PRO A 14 11.89 -22.15 6.70
CA PRO A 14 11.22 -22.51 7.95
C PRO A 14 10.28 -21.42 8.50
N GLY A 15 10.53 -20.17 8.14
CA GLY A 15 9.69 -19.04 8.53
C GLY A 15 10.33 -17.72 8.14
N LEU A 16 9.65 -16.64 8.50
CA LEU A 16 10.08 -15.27 8.26
C LEU A 16 10.43 -14.60 9.58
N VAL A 17 11.42 -13.71 9.54
CA VAL A 17 11.80 -12.88 10.69
C VAL A 17 11.65 -11.41 10.32
N ALA A 18 11.15 -10.62 11.27
CA ALA A 18 11.30 -9.17 11.26
C ALA A 18 12.01 -8.73 12.54
N VAL A 19 13.05 -7.91 12.40
CA VAL A 19 13.70 -7.22 13.52
C VAL A 19 13.40 -5.74 13.38
N LEU A 20 12.66 -5.21 14.35
CA LEU A 20 12.25 -3.82 14.41
C LEU A 20 12.97 -3.11 15.57
N GLU A 21 13.84 -2.16 15.25
CA GLU A 21 14.60 -1.36 16.20
C GLU A 21 14.01 0.06 16.27
N GLY A 22 14.11 0.70 17.44
CA GLY A 22 13.72 2.09 17.67
C GLY A 22 12.29 2.27 18.19
N ILE A 23 11.59 1.18 18.52
CA ILE A 23 10.30 1.26 19.22
C ILE A 23 10.54 1.56 20.71
N PRO A 24 9.88 2.59 21.27
CA PRO A 24 10.11 3.04 22.64
C PRO A 24 9.72 2.00 23.70
N TYR A 25 10.30 2.11 24.89
CA TYR A 25 9.92 1.35 26.07
C TYR A 25 8.45 1.61 26.47
N GLY A 26 7.76 0.54 26.88
CA GLY A 26 6.46 0.62 27.54
C GLY A 26 5.24 0.61 26.61
N LEU A 27 5.40 0.44 25.30
CA LEU A 27 4.30 0.28 24.34
C LEU A 27 3.54 -1.02 24.65
N PRO A 28 2.23 -0.96 24.97
CA PRO A 28 1.41 -2.16 25.12
C PRO A 28 1.31 -2.91 23.79
N LEU A 29 1.72 -4.18 23.79
CA LEU A 29 1.81 -4.97 22.57
C LEU A 29 1.59 -6.45 22.87
N THR A 30 0.69 -7.08 22.12
CA THR A 30 0.39 -8.50 22.19
C THR A 30 0.53 -9.15 20.81
N THR A 31 0.59 -10.49 20.75
CA THR A 31 0.54 -11.21 19.48
C THR A 31 -0.80 -10.99 18.76
N ALA A 32 -1.91 -10.82 19.50
CA ALA A 32 -3.23 -10.56 18.92
C ALA A 32 -3.30 -9.23 18.14
N ASP A 33 -2.58 -8.20 18.59
CA ASP A 33 -2.47 -6.93 17.87
C ASP A 33 -1.86 -7.11 16.47
N ILE A 34 -0.93 -8.07 16.34
CA ILE A 34 -0.16 -8.36 15.12
C ILE A 34 -0.88 -9.39 14.24
N ASP A 35 -1.36 -10.48 14.84
CA ASP A 35 -2.06 -11.58 14.17
C ASP A 35 -3.31 -11.10 13.42
N ARG A 36 -3.99 -10.06 13.93
CA ARG A 36 -5.12 -9.44 13.22
C ARG A 36 -4.70 -8.90 11.85
N ASP A 37 -3.61 -8.15 11.78
CA ASP A 37 -3.15 -7.53 10.53
C ASP A 37 -2.54 -8.59 9.60
N LEU A 38 -1.88 -9.63 10.14
CA LEU A 38 -1.44 -10.81 9.38
C LEU A 38 -2.64 -11.54 8.74
N ALA A 39 -3.72 -11.74 9.49
CA ALA A 39 -4.94 -12.35 8.97
C ALA A 39 -5.57 -11.49 7.85
N ARG A 40 -5.65 -10.16 8.04
CA ARG A 40 -6.14 -9.21 7.02
C ARG A 40 -5.34 -9.31 5.72
N ARG A 41 -4.01 -9.49 5.78
CA ARG A 41 -3.15 -9.68 4.60
C ARG A 41 -3.50 -10.96 3.82
N GLN A 42 -4.06 -11.98 4.46
CA GLN A 42 -4.43 -13.23 3.79
C GLN A 42 -5.77 -13.15 3.05
N LEU A 43 -6.59 -12.11 3.29
CA LEU A 43 -7.91 -11.93 2.69
C LEU A 43 -7.85 -11.45 1.22
N GLY A 44 -9.01 -11.52 0.55
CA GLY A 44 -9.22 -11.03 -0.81
C GLY A 44 -9.68 -12.13 -1.78
N TYR A 45 -10.76 -11.88 -2.52
CA TYR A 45 -11.18 -12.76 -3.62
C TYR A 45 -10.10 -12.80 -4.71
N GLY A 46 -9.87 -13.99 -5.27
CA GLY A 46 -8.81 -14.22 -6.24
C GLY A 46 -7.45 -14.59 -5.64
N ARG A 47 -7.32 -14.65 -4.30
CA ARG A 47 -6.13 -15.20 -3.60
C ARG A 47 -6.04 -16.73 -3.81
N GLY A 48 -4.81 -17.22 -3.98
CA GLY A 48 -4.50 -18.61 -4.31
C GLY A 48 -4.49 -19.57 -3.12
N GLY A 49 -4.23 -20.85 -3.42
CA GLY A 49 -4.36 -21.97 -2.47
C GLY A 49 -3.48 -21.86 -1.23
N ARG A 50 -2.33 -21.20 -1.32
CA ARG A 50 -1.40 -21.04 -0.19
C ARG A 50 -2.04 -20.35 1.02
N MET A 51 -2.96 -19.41 0.81
CA MET A 51 -3.68 -18.74 1.90
C MET A 51 -4.68 -19.65 2.62
N LYS A 52 -5.03 -20.81 2.04
CA LYS A 52 -5.85 -21.84 2.68
C LYS A 52 -5.02 -22.76 3.59
N ILE A 53 -3.71 -22.84 3.35
CA ILE A 53 -2.76 -23.69 4.10
C ILE A 53 -2.14 -22.88 5.25
N GLU A 54 -1.62 -21.70 4.92
CA GLU A 54 -0.94 -20.81 5.87
C GLU A 54 -1.95 -20.19 6.85
N ARG A 55 -1.62 -20.21 8.13
CA ARG A 55 -2.30 -19.43 9.17
C ARG A 55 -1.24 -18.63 9.89
N ASP A 56 -0.94 -17.47 9.35
CA ASP A 56 0.18 -16.65 9.81
C ASP A 56 -0.09 -16.19 11.25
N ARG A 57 0.80 -16.58 12.17
CA ARG A 57 0.81 -16.10 13.56
C ARG A 57 2.21 -15.70 13.94
N VAL A 58 2.33 -14.64 14.71
CA VAL A 58 3.62 -14.14 15.16
C VAL A 58 4.04 -14.77 16.48
N ARG A 59 5.34 -14.96 16.65
CA ARG A 59 6.00 -15.26 17.92
C ARG A 59 7.00 -14.15 18.23
N PHE A 60 7.01 -13.67 19.47
CA PHE A 60 8.07 -12.80 19.95
C PHE A 60 9.30 -13.65 20.30
N LEU A 61 10.43 -13.35 19.69
CA LEU A 61 11.74 -13.90 20.07
C LEU A 61 12.48 -12.99 21.06
N GLY A 62 12.14 -11.69 21.09
CA GLY A 62 12.76 -10.72 21.98
C GLY A 62 12.11 -9.33 21.89
N GLY A 63 12.48 -8.44 22.80
CA GLY A 63 12.05 -7.03 22.81
C GLY A 63 10.68 -6.76 23.44
N VAL A 64 9.95 -7.80 23.87
CA VAL A 64 8.64 -7.68 24.54
C VAL A 64 8.62 -8.54 25.80
N ARG A 65 8.14 -7.98 26.92
CA ARG A 65 7.96 -8.70 28.19
C ARG A 65 6.65 -8.28 28.83
N HIS A 66 5.86 -9.27 29.28
CA HIS A 66 4.56 -9.05 29.95
C HIS A 66 3.62 -8.10 29.18
N GLY A 67 3.57 -8.24 27.85
CA GLY A 67 2.70 -7.43 26.99
C GLY A 67 3.18 -5.99 26.76
N ARG A 68 4.46 -5.68 27.03
CA ARG A 68 5.04 -4.36 26.80
C ARG A 68 6.41 -4.44 26.12
N THR A 69 6.71 -3.46 25.28
CA THR A 69 8.03 -3.32 24.66
C THR A 69 9.09 -2.91 25.67
N LEU A 70 10.33 -3.37 25.44
CA LEU A 70 11.48 -3.13 26.31
C LEU A 70 12.38 -1.98 25.84
N GLY A 71 12.08 -1.33 24.71
CA GLY A 71 12.92 -0.28 24.11
C GLY A 71 14.07 -0.82 23.24
N GLY A 72 14.49 -2.06 23.45
CA GLY A 72 15.43 -2.76 22.57
C GLY A 72 14.77 -3.33 21.30
N PRO A 73 15.56 -3.97 20.42
CA PRO A 73 15.05 -4.57 19.19
C PRO A 73 13.94 -5.60 19.45
N ILE A 74 12.86 -5.50 18.68
CA ILE A 74 11.75 -6.46 18.70
C ILE A 74 11.98 -7.47 17.59
N ALA A 75 12.21 -8.73 17.97
CA ALA A 75 12.35 -9.83 17.02
C ALA A 75 11.04 -10.60 16.92
N LEU A 76 10.49 -10.65 15.71
CA LEU A 76 9.23 -11.28 15.36
C LEU A 76 9.52 -12.47 14.45
N TRP A 77 8.97 -13.63 14.76
CA TRP A 77 9.06 -14.81 13.91
C TRP A 77 7.68 -15.30 13.47
N ILE A 78 7.55 -15.61 12.18
CA ILE A 78 6.32 -16.10 11.55
C ILE A 78 6.65 -17.43 10.88
N PRO A 79 6.24 -18.58 11.43
CA PRO A 79 6.55 -19.88 10.84
C PRO A 79 5.85 -20.05 9.49
N ASN A 80 6.53 -20.73 8.55
CA ASN A 80 5.89 -21.18 7.32
C ASN A 80 5.36 -22.60 7.54
N ARG A 81 4.04 -22.80 7.40
CA ARG A 81 3.44 -24.13 7.63
C ARG A 81 3.80 -25.13 6.54
N ASP A 82 4.04 -24.63 5.33
CA ASP A 82 4.42 -25.46 4.19
C ASP A 82 5.86 -26.00 4.30
N TRP A 83 6.68 -25.50 5.25
CA TRP A 83 8.07 -25.92 5.45
C TRP A 83 8.26 -27.45 5.47
N ALA A 84 7.32 -28.20 6.02
CA ALA A 84 7.37 -29.67 6.06
C ALA A 84 7.54 -30.32 4.67
N ASN A 85 7.11 -29.65 3.60
CA ASN A 85 7.24 -30.12 2.22
C ASN A 85 8.54 -29.68 1.54
N TRP A 86 9.34 -28.83 2.19
CA TRP A 86 10.51 -28.16 1.61
C TRP A 86 11.80 -28.38 2.40
N THR A 87 11.77 -29.19 3.46
CA THR A 87 12.88 -29.41 4.39
C THR A 87 14.19 -29.78 3.70
N LEU A 88 14.13 -30.62 2.66
CA LEU A 88 15.30 -31.00 1.87
C LEU A 88 15.64 -29.93 0.82
N ALA A 89 14.66 -29.50 0.02
CA ALA A 89 14.85 -28.57 -1.10
C ALA A 89 15.37 -27.20 -0.67
N MET A 90 15.09 -26.80 0.57
CA MET A 90 15.47 -25.54 1.19
C MET A 90 16.31 -25.76 2.46
N ALA A 91 16.99 -26.92 2.55
CA ALA A 91 17.90 -27.22 3.66
C ALA A 91 18.99 -26.14 3.74
N ALA A 92 19.24 -25.63 4.96
CA ALA A 92 20.31 -24.66 5.20
C ALA A 92 21.69 -25.34 5.21
N GLU A 93 21.75 -26.57 5.73
CA GLU A 93 22.97 -27.37 5.76
C GLU A 93 23.26 -28.00 4.40
N PRO A 94 24.53 -28.33 4.10
CA PRO A 94 24.88 -29.12 2.94
C PRO A 94 24.04 -30.38 2.93
N LEU A 95 23.26 -30.50 1.89
CA LEU A 95 22.38 -31.61 1.68
C LEU A 95 23.01 -32.98 1.92
N ASP A 96 24.21 -33.24 1.37
CA ASP A 96 24.83 -34.57 1.46
C ASP A 96 25.01 -34.95 2.95
N ALA A 97 25.23 -33.95 3.81
CA ALA A 97 25.23 -34.12 5.27
C ALA A 97 23.82 -34.37 5.84
N VAL A 98 22.79 -33.66 5.35
CA VAL A 98 21.39 -33.90 5.76
C VAL A 98 20.94 -35.33 5.44
N LEU A 99 21.26 -35.84 4.25
CA LEU A 99 20.96 -37.22 3.85
C LEU A 99 21.76 -38.24 4.66
N ALA A 100 23.00 -37.92 5.02
CA ALA A 100 23.85 -38.75 5.85
C ALA A 100 23.44 -38.76 7.34
N GLY A 101 22.37 -38.06 7.72
CA GLY A 101 21.83 -38.06 9.08
C GLY A 101 22.48 -37.06 10.03
N ALA A 102 23.32 -36.13 9.54
CA ALA A 102 23.74 -34.96 10.30
C ALA A 102 22.54 -33.99 10.37
N GLY A 103 21.66 -34.22 11.35
CA GLY A 103 20.38 -33.53 11.43
C GLY A 103 20.51 -32.01 11.50
N THR A 104 19.57 -31.31 10.87
CA THR A 104 19.36 -29.88 11.04
C THR A 104 19.10 -29.58 12.53
N PRO A 105 19.76 -28.59 13.16
CA PRO A 105 19.46 -28.23 14.53
C PRO A 105 17.96 -27.91 14.68
N PRO A 106 17.31 -28.34 15.79
CA PRO A 106 15.89 -28.14 15.98
C PRO A 106 15.56 -26.65 15.98
N LEU A 107 14.51 -26.28 15.25
CA LEU A 107 13.92 -24.94 15.32
C LEU A 107 13.58 -24.60 16.78
N PRO A 108 13.59 -23.31 17.17
CA PRO A 108 13.25 -22.92 18.53
C PRO A 108 11.91 -23.52 18.94
N PRO A 109 11.83 -24.18 20.12
CA PRO A 109 10.64 -24.89 20.55
C PRO A 109 9.45 -23.93 20.65
N GLY A 110 8.26 -24.42 20.28
CA GLY A 110 7.02 -23.67 20.51
C GLY A 110 6.71 -23.49 21.99
N PRO A 111 5.83 -22.54 22.36
CA PRO A 111 5.30 -22.49 23.72
C PRO A 111 4.59 -23.81 24.06
N PRO A 112 4.62 -24.25 25.34
CA PRO A 112 3.93 -25.46 25.76
C PRO A 112 2.43 -25.37 25.43
N GLY A 113 1.89 -26.41 24.76
CA GLY A 113 0.47 -26.50 24.39
C GLY A 113 0.15 -26.49 22.88
N THR A 114 1.15 -26.45 21.99
CA THR A 114 0.95 -26.72 20.56
C THR A 114 1.71 -27.97 20.14
N GLU A 115 1.34 -29.13 20.68
CA GLU A 115 1.67 -30.39 20.04
C GLU A 115 0.74 -30.55 18.84
N VAL A 116 1.34 -30.67 17.65
CA VAL A 116 0.65 -31.24 16.50
C VAL A 116 0.65 -32.73 16.78
N GLU A 117 -0.50 -33.31 17.12
CA GLU A 117 -0.65 -34.76 17.21
C GLU A 117 -0.11 -35.38 15.92
N GLY A 118 1.01 -36.08 16.05
CA GLY A 118 1.54 -36.91 14.99
C GLY A 118 0.50 -37.98 14.68
N ALA A 119 0.20 -38.15 13.40
CA ALA A 119 -0.57 -39.29 12.91
C ALA A 119 0.19 -40.59 13.26
N GLY A 120 -0.10 -41.13 14.43
CA GLY A 120 0.33 -42.46 14.84
C GLY A 120 -0.42 -43.48 14.01
N ALA A 121 0.31 -44.19 13.16
CA ALA A 121 -0.15 -45.40 12.52
C ALA A 121 -0.62 -46.39 13.60
N SER A 122 -1.92 -46.67 13.66
CA SER A 122 -2.48 -47.77 14.42
C SER A 122 -3.21 -48.68 13.45
N ALA A 123 -2.58 -49.83 13.21
CA ALA A 123 -3.18 -50.97 12.53
C ALA A 123 -4.19 -51.59 13.49
N GLU A 124 -5.47 -51.61 13.11
CA GLU A 124 -6.46 -52.55 13.63
C GLU A 124 -7.67 -52.53 12.68
N GLY A 125 -7.86 -53.62 11.94
CA GLY A 125 -9.02 -53.80 11.06
C GLY A 125 -10.23 -54.33 11.84
N PRO A 126 -11.47 -53.92 11.50
CA PRO A 126 -12.64 -54.55 12.08
C PRO A 126 -13.15 -55.67 11.18
N GLY A 127 -13.26 -56.87 11.76
CA GLY A 127 -14.09 -57.97 11.26
C GLY A 127 -15.60 -57.72 11.45
N PRO A 128 -16.46 -58.57 10.88
CA PRO A 128 -17.78 -58.22 10.40
C PRO A 128 -18.86 -58.31 11.49
N LYS A 129 -19.95 -57.55 11.32
CA LYS A 129 -21.23 -57.85 11.95
C LYS A 129 -22.37 -57.73 10.95
N ASP A 130 -23.01 -58.87 10.75
CA ASP A 130 -24.27 -59.07 10.04
C ASP A 130 -25.44 -58.34 10.73
N GLY A 131 -26.45 -57.99 9.94
CA GLY A 131 -27.74 -57.50 10.43
C GLY A 131 -28.59 -56.85 9.34
N ALA A 132 -29.34 -57.67 8.60
CA ALA A 132 -30.23 -57.28 7.52
C ALA A 132 -31.47 -56.48 7.97
N ALA A 133 -31.93 -55.55 7.12
CA ALA A 133 -33.37 -55.26 6.90
C ALA A 133 -33.59 -54.38 5.64
N GLU A 134 -34.05 -55.07 4.60
CA GLU A 134 -34.82 -54.69 3.41
C GLU A 134 -35.66 -53.38 3.42
N LYS A 135 -35.57 -52.57 2.34
CA LYS A 135 -36.61 -52.31 1.29
C LYS A 135 -36.44 -50.96 0.57
N GLY A 136 -36.55 -50.99 -0.77
CA GLY A 136 -37.12 -49.89 -1.57
C GLY A 136 -36.23 -49.28 -2.65
N THR A 137 -36.28 -49.82 -3.88
CA THR A 137 -35.83 -49.15 -5.12
C THR A 137 -37.05 -48.52 -5.80
N PRO A 138 -36.89 -47.36 -6.46
CA PRO A 138 -36.83 -47.34 -7.94
C PRO A 138 -35.67 -46.43 -8.43
N ALA A 139 -34.81 -46.87 -9.35
CA ALA A 139 -34.95 -46.73 -10.81
C ALA A 139 -35.39 -45.30 -11.22
N GLY A 140 -34.67 -44.49 -11.98
CA GLY A 140 -33.41 -44.57 -12.70
C GLY A 140 -33.27 -43.25 -13.48
N LEU A 141 -32.07 -42.91 -13.97
CA LEU A 141 -31.84 -42.10 -15.18
C LEU A 141 -30.33 -42.06 -15.45
N GLY A 142 -29.98 -42.38 -16.69
CA GLY A 142 -28.68 -42.89 -17.11
C GLY A 142 -27.54 -41.88 -17.07
N ARG A 143 -26.36 -42.41 -16.74
CA ARG A 143 -25.06 -41.82 -17.06
C ARG A 143 -24.75 -42.13 -18.53
N THR A 144 -24.51 -41.11 -19.31
CA THR A 144 -23.64 -41.19 -20.48
C THR A 144 -22.25 -40.76 -20.03
N ASP A 145 -21.31 -41.70 -20.13
CA ASP A 145 -19.88 -41.47 -20.00
C ASP A 145 -19.39 -40.53 -21.10
N GLU A 146 -18.80 -39.39 -20.72
CA GLU A 146 -17.79 -38.72 -21.55
C GLU A 146 -16.58 -38.36 -20.69
N ALA A 147 -15.47 -39.01 -21.04
CA ALA A 147 -14.18 -38.90 -20.41
C ALA A 147 -13.48 -37.60 -20.81
N HIS A 148 -13.18 -36.74 -19.84
CA HIS A 148 -12.15 -35.71 -19.96
C HIS A 148 -11.18 -35.82 -18.78
N GLY A 149 -9.96 -36.23 -19.13
CA GLY A 149 -8.92 -36.66 -18.21
C GLY A 149 -8.42 -35.56 -17.27
N ALA A 150 -8.59 -35.81 -15.98
CA ALA A 150 -7.80 -35.20 -14.91
C ALA A 150 -6.41 -35.89 -14.87
N GLY A 151 -5.57 -35.62 -15.86
CA GLY A 151 -4.19 -36.11 -15.92
C GLY A 151 -3.21 -35.01 -15.58
N GLY A 152 -2.83 -34.84 -14.31
CA GLY A 152 -1.83 -33.82 -13.95
C GLY A 152 -1.25 -33.85 -12.54
N THR A 153 -1.81 -34.62 -11.60
CA THR A 153 -1.34 -34.66 -10.21
C THR A 153 -0.64 -35.97 -9.82
N GLY A 154 -0.75 -37.01 -10.66
CA GLY A 154 -0.20 -38.34 -10.36
C GLY A 154 1.29 -38.54 -10.67
N ARG A 155 1.87 -37.79 -11.61
CA ARG A 155 3.29 -37.97 -12.01
C ARG A 155 4.30 -37.43 -10.99
N ALA A 156 3.94 -36.39 -10.24
CA ALA A 156 4.81 -35.82 -9.20
C ALA A 156 4.91 -36.73 -7.95
N SER A 157 3.88 -37.53 -7.66
CA SER A 157 3.88 -38.48 -6.54
C SER A 157 4.75 -39.72 -6.83
N ALA A 158 4.72 -40.22 -8.07
CA ALA A 158 5.49 -41.40 -8.47
C ALA A 158 7.00 -41.13 -8.59
N ALA A 159 7.39 -39.93 -9.07
CA ALA A 159 8.80 -39.51 -9.09
C ALA A 159 9.40 -39.36 -7.68
N ARG A 160 8.58 -39.01 -6.68
CA ARG A 160 9.00 -38.84 -5.28
C ARG A 160 9.26 -40.15 -4.54
N GLN A 161 8.63 -41.26 -4.94
CA GLN A 161 8.88 -42.58 -4.34
C GLN A 161 10.07 -43.31 -4.99
N GLY A 162 10.45 -42.95 -6.22
CA GLY A 162 11.63 -43.51 -6.91
C GLY A 162 12.96 -42.88 -6.49
N ALA A 163 12.99 -41.59 -6.13
CA ALA A 163 14.22 -40.89 -5.74
C ALA A 163 14.85 -41.41 -4.43
N ALA A 164 14.05 -42.00 -3.54
CA ALA A 164 14.54 -42.65 -2.33
C ALA A 164 15.38 -43.92 -2.63
N ALA A 165 15.23 -44.51 -3.82
CA ALA A 165 15.97 -45.70 -4.24
C ALA A 165 17.29 -45.38 -4.99
N THR A 166 17.46 -44.16 -5.49
CA THR A 166 18.62 -43.76 -6.32
C THR A 166 19.59 -42.78 -5.64
N GLY A 167 19.22 -42.19 -4.50
CA GLY A 167 20.07 -41.23 -3.78
C GLY A 167 20.14 -39.83 -4.42
N ASP A 168 19.45 -39.60 -5.54
CA ASP A 168 19.40 -38.28 -6.19
C ASP A 168 18.07 -37.59 -5.90
N TRP A 169 18.06 -36.84 -4.80
CA TRP A 169 16.95 -35.98 -4.37
C TRP A 169 17.16 -34.53 -4.87
N ARG A 170 18.26 -34.24 -5.60
CA ARG A 170 18.53 -32.89 -6.12
C ARG A 170 17.40 -32.51 -7.06
N MET A 171 16.61 -31.52 -6.64
CA MET A 171 15.51 -31.01 -7.45
C MET A 171 16.06 -30.48 -8.78
N GLU A 172 15.34 -30.73 -9.88
CA GLU A 172 15.69 -30.12 -11.16
C GLU A 172 15.75 -28.58 -11.02
N PRO A 173 16.81 -27.94 -11.54
CA PRO A 173 16.92 -26.48 -11.52
C PRO A 173 15.73 -25.84 -12.21
N VAL A 174 15.24 -24.73 -11.66
CA VAL A 174 14.25 -23.91 -12.34
C VAL A 174 15.01 -22.95 -13.25
N THR A 175 14.85 -23.10 -14.57
CA THR A 175 15.62 -22.32 -15.57
C THR A 175 14.74 -21.40 -16.41
N ARG A 176 13.42 -21.36 -16.16
CA ARG A 176 12.43 -20.71 -17.02
C ARG A 176 11.90 -19.42 -16.37
N PRO A 177 12.62 -18.29 -16.47
CA PRO A 177 12.26 -17.04 -15.80
C PRO A 177 10.89 -16.53 -16.24
N ARG A 178 10.19 -15.87 -15.32
CA ARG A 178 8.87 -15.28 -15.57
C ARG A 178 8.99 -13.81 -16.00
N PRO A 179 8.42 -13.42 -17.15
CA PRO A 179 8.37 -12.02 -17.55
C PRO A 179 7.71 -11.14 -16.49
N GLY A 180 8.41 -10.07 -16.09
CA GLY A 180 7.96 -9.16 -15.04
C GLY A 180 8.22 -9.64 -13.62
N HIS A 181 8.82 -10.81 -13.38
CA HIS A 181 9.35 -11.17 -12.07
C HIS A 181 10.84 -10.80 -11.94
N ALA A 182 11.42 -10.99 -10.75
CA ALA A 182 12.83 -10.77 -10.50
C ALA A 182 13.75 -11.85 -11.10
N ASP A 183 13.19 -12.95 -11.62
CA ASP A 183 13.91 -14.20 -11.93
C ASP A 183 15.16 -13.98 -12.79
N LEU A 184 14.99 -13.45 -14.02
CA LEU A 184 16.10 -13.27 -14.96
C LEU A 184 17.12 -12.25 -14.46
N ALA A 185 16.65 -11.06 -14.08
CA ALA A 185 17.53 -9.98 -13.62
C ALA A 185 18.30 -10.37 -12.36
N GLY A 186 17.65 -11.08 -11.43
CA GLY A 186 18.27 -11.61 -10.23
C GLY A 186 19.26 -12.71 -10.52
N ALA A 187 18.92 -13.68 -11.38
CA ALA A 187 19.80 -14.78 -11.73
C ALA A 187 21.10 -14.26 -12.35
N LEU A 188 20.99 -13.34 -13.32
CA LEU A 188 22.15 -12.70 -13.93
C LEU A 188 22.95 -11.86 -12.92
N LYS A 189 22.29 -11.15 -12.00
CA LYS A 189 22.95 -10.33 -10.98
C LYS A 189 23.81 -11.16 -10.02
N TYR A 190 23.31 -12.33 -9.60
CA TYR A 190 23.97 -13.18 -8.61
C TYR A 190 24.77 -14.34 -9.22
N GLY A 191 24.77 -14.48 -10.55
CA GLY A 191 25.37 -15.63 -11.22
C GLY A 191 24.66 -16.95 -10.95
N ALA A 192 23.39 -16.90 -10.53
CA ALA A 192 22.60 -18.07 -10.22
C ALA A 192 22.15 -18.78 -11.50
N ARG A 193 22.24 -20.11 -11.51
CA ARG A 193 21.78 -20.97 -12.62
C ARG A 193 20.42 -21.64 -12.35
N ASP A 194 19.94 -21.52 -11.12
CA ASP A 194 18.58 -21.87 -10.71
C ASP A 194 17.88 -20.59 -10.26
N ILE A 195 16.74 -20.25 -10.85
CA ILE A 195 15.97 -19.07 -10.46
C ILE A 195 15.30 -19.24 -9.09
N ARG A 196 15.30 -20.45 -8.50
CA ARG A 196 14.79 -20.70 -7.15
C ARG A 196 15.48 -19.81 -6.11
N ASP A 197 16.79 -19.68 -6.20
CA ASP A 197 17.62 -18.83 -5.31
C ASP A 197 17.17 -17.36 -5.31
N ILE A 198 16.51 -16.94 -6.39
CA ILE A 198 16.00 -15.58 -6.56
C ILE A 198 14.54 -15.49 -6.12
N LEU A 199 13.68 -16.36 -6.64
CA LEU A 199 12.23 -16.26 -6.44
C LEU A 199 11.84 -16.46 -4.98
N GLU A 200 12.60 -17.25 -4.23
CA GLU A 200 12.31 -17.54 -2.82
C GLU A 200 12.33 -16.28 -1.96
N ARG A 201 13.30 -15.40 -2.20
CA ARG A 201 13.42 -14.13 -1.48
C ARG A 201 12.63 -13.00 -2.13
N ALA A 202 12.57 -12.96 -3.47
CA ALA A 202 11.80 -11.96 -4.20
C ALA A 202 10.28 -12.11 -4.05
N SER A 203 9.83 -13.25 -3.55
CA SER A 203 8.42 -13.56 -3.29
C SER A 203 7.76 -12.56 -2.35
N ALA A 204 6.51 -12.21 -2.65
CA ALA A 204 5.68 -11.38 -1.78
C ALA A 204 5.31 -12.07 -0.45
N ARG A 205 5.77 -13.30 -0.19
CA ARG A 205 5.67 -13.93 1.14
C ARG A 205 6.37 -13.09 2.21
N GLU A 206 7.50 -12.48 1.87
CA GLU A 206 8.27 -11.57 2.74
C GLU A 206 7.41 -10.45 3.36
N THR A 207 6.37 -9.98 2.64
CA THR A 207 5.50 -8.92 3.13
C THR A 207 4.75 -9.27 4.41
N ALA A 208 4.63 -10.54 4.78
CA ALA A 208 4.08 -10.92 6.10
C ALA A 208 4.98 -10.40 7.25
N ALA A 209 6.30 -10.46 7.10
CA ALA A 209 7.24 -9.90 8.07
C ALA A 209 7.08 -8.37 8.18
N ARG A 210 6.89 -7.69 7.04
CA ARG A 210 6.61 -6.24 7.00
C ARG A 210 5.29 -5.88 7.68
N VAL A 211 4.23 -6.66 7.44
CA VAL A 211 2.94 -6.46 8.10
C VAL A 211 3.06 -6.66 9.61
N ALA A 212 3.82 -7.66 10.05
CA ALA A 212 4.03 -7.87 11.48
C ALA A 212 4.74 -6.69 12.15
N ALA A 213 5.81 -6.18 11.52
CA ALA A 213 6.51 -4.98 12.01
C ALA A 213 5.62 -3.72 11.94
N GLY A 214 4.89 -3.54 10.85
CA GLY A 214 4.00 -2.39 10.68
C GLY A 214 2.81 -2.39 11.64
N ALA A 215 2.34 -3.55 12.10
CA ALA A 215 1.34 -3.63 13.17
C ALA A 215 1.86 -3.05 14.50
N VAL A 216 3.15 -3.23 14.81
CA VAL A 216 3.81 -2.60 15.97
C VAL A 216 3.85 -1.07 15.81
N ALA A 217 4.27 -0.59 14.63
CA ALA A 217 4.31 0.84 14.32
C ALA A 217 2.90 1.47 14.36
N ARG A 218 1.89 0.78 13.80
CA ARG A 218 0.48 1.17 13.89
C ARG A 218 0.02 1.26 15.34
N LYS A 219 0.39 0.30 16.19
CA LYS A 219 0.04 0.31 17.62
C LYS A 219 0.61 1.55 18.32
N LEU A 220 1.86 1.91 18.05
CA LEU A 220 2.48 3.14 18.57
C LEU A 220 1.68 4.38 18.15
N LEU A 221 1.44 4.54 16.85
CA LEU A 221 0.72 5.69 16.28
C LEU A 221 -0.72 5.80 16.83
N SER A 222 -1.39 4.66 17.06
CA SER A 222 -2.75 4.62 17.59
C SER A 222 -2.89 5.24 18.99
N LEU A 223 -1.81 5.24 19.79
CA LEU A 223 -1.81 5.89 21.11
C LEU A 223 -1.97 7.41 21.01
N PHE A 224 -1.74 7.98 19.84
CA PHE A 224 -1.81 9.42 19.58
C PHE A 224 -2.97 9.78 18.64
N GLY A 225 -3.95 8.88 18.48
CA GLY A 225 -5.15 9.10 17.69
C GLY A 225 -4.97 8.99 16.17
N VAL A 226 -3.78 8.61 15.70
CA VAL A 226 -3.52 8.37 14.28
C VAL A 226 -4.15 7.03 13.87
N ARG A 227 -4.97 7.04 12.82
CA ARG A 227 -5.61 5.82 12.27
C ARG A 227 -5.23 5.66 10.81
N ILE A 228 -4.95 4.42 10.41
CA ILE A 228 -4.52 4.07 9.06
C ILE A 228 -5.50 3.03 8.53
N GLN A 229 -6.05 3.26 7.35
CA GLN A 229 -6.87 2.28 6.64
C GLN A 229 -6.61 2.35 5.15
N SER A 230 -6.99 1.31 4.42
CA SER A 230 -6.88 1.27 2.96
C SER A 230 -8.05 0.55 2.32
N TYR A 231 -8.35 0.95 1.08
CA TYR A 231 -9.41 0.37 0.26
C TYR A 231 -9.05 0.38 -1.22
N VAL A 232 -9.70 -0.49 -1.99
CA VAL A 232 -9.43 -0.71 -3.42
C VAL A 232 -10.32 0.21 -4.25
N LEU A 233 -9.67 0.98 -5.14
CA LEU A 233 -10.32 1.87 -6.10
C LEU A 233 -10.47 1.25 -7.48
N ARG A 234 -9.57 0.34 -7.87
CA ARG A 234 -9.57 -0.28 -9.20
C ARG A 234 -9.08 -1.72 -9.15
N ILE A 235 -9.75 -2.60 -9.90
CA ILE A 235 -9.22 -3.91 -10.30
C ILE A 235 -9.52 -4.10 -11.79
N GLY A 236 -8.47 -4.31 -12.59
CA GLY A 236 -8.60 -4.31 -14.05
C GLY A 236 -9.25 -3.02 -14.56
N GLN A 237 -10.31 -3.16 -15.35
CA GLN A 237 -11.06 -2.02 -15.92
C GLN A 237 -12.13 -1.45 -14.99
N VAL A 238 -12.50 -2.16 -13.92
CA VAL A 238 -13.53 -1.70 -12.98
C VAL A 238 -12.89 -0.73 -11.99
N ALA A 239 -13.42 0.49 -11.90
CA ALA A 239 -12.90 1.53 -11.03
C ALA A 239 -14.02 2.36 -10.37
N ILE A 240 -13.70 2.95 -9.22
CA ILE A 240 -14.49 3.99 -8.56
C ILE A 240 -13.61 5.24 -8.37
N PRO A 241 -14.21 6.45 -8.29
CA PRO A 241 -13.48 7.64 -7.87
C PRO A 241 -13.02 7.51 -6.40
N SER A 242 -12.02 8.29 -6.01
CA SER A 242 -11.62 8.38 -4.61
C SER A 242 -12.79 8.97 -3.78
N PRO A 243 -13.30 8.24 -2.77
CA PRO A 243 -14.38 8.74 -1.91
C PRO A 243 -13.92 9.87 -0.98
N VAL A 244 -12.60 10.06 -0.80
CA VAL A 244 -12.01 11.00 0.15
C VAL A 244 -11.37 12.23 -0.52
N LEU A 245 -11.33 12.24 -1.85
CA LEU A 245 -10.98 13.43 -2.64
C LEU A 245 -12.20 14.09 -3.29
N ALA A 246 -13.40 13.53 -3.12
CA ALA A 246 -14.65 14.23 -3.38
C ALA A 246 -14.91 15.21 -2.23
N TYR A 247 -15.02 16.51 -2.49
CA TYR A 247 -15.25 17.53 -1.45
C TYR A 247 -16.69 18.02 -1.47
N GLY A 248 -17.36 17.96 -0.32
CA GLY A 248 -18.67 18.56 -0.11
C GLY A 248 -18.59 19.98 0.50
N GLU A 249 -19.74 20.58 0.78
CA GLU A 249 -19.83 21.83 1.54
C GLU A 249 -19.21 21.65 2.94
N GLY A 250 -18.30 22.56 3.33
CA GLY A 250 -17.57 22.49 4.61
C GLY A 250 -16.17 21.85 4.53
N GLY A 251 -15.74 21.45 3.34
CA GLY A 251 -14.36 21.10 3.04
C GLY A 251 -13.87 19.76 3.59
N ARG A 252 -14.80 18.84 3.85
CA ARG A 252 -14.51 17.43 4.15
C ARG A 252 -15.17 16.54 3.10
N PRO A 253 -14.65 15.31 2.93
CA PRO A 253 -15.36 14.31 2.17
C PRO A 253 -16.72 13.99 2.79
N PRO A 254 -17.78 13.75 2.00
CA PRO A 254 -19.10 13.39 2.50
C PRO A 254 -19.15 11.91 2.94
N VAL A 255 -18.07 11.40 3.53
CA VAL A 255 -17.95 10.02 4.00
C VAL A 255 -17.46 9.99 5.45
N ASP A 256 -18.03 9.08 6.23
CA ASP A 256 -17.55 8.80 7.58
C ASP A 256 -16.43 7.74 7.51
N PRO A 257 -15.25 7.96 8.13
CA PRO A 257 -14.12 7.04 8.06
C PRO A 257 -14.43 5.65 8.61
N ALA A 258 -15.24 5.57 9.67
CA ALA A 258 -15.58 4.30 10.29
C ALA A 258 -16.60 3.53 9.43
N ARG A 259 -17.54 4.22 8.79
CA ARG A 259 -18.43 3.61 7.79
C ARG A 259 -17.64 3.13 6.56
N LEU A 260 -16.67 3.92 6.11
CA LEU A 260 -15.78 3.55 5.01
C LEU A 260 -14.95 2.30 5.36
N GLU A 261 -14.41 2.23 6.59
CA GLU A 261 -13.69 1.07 7.11
C GLU A 261 -14.59 -0.16 7.14
N ALA A 262 -15.79 -0.05 7.72
CA ALA A 262 -16.75 -1.14 7.82
C ALA A 262 -17.18 -1.68 6.44
N ALA A 263 -17.48 -0.79 5.48
CA ALA A 263 -17.80 -1.18 4.11
C ALA A 263 -16.63 -1.88 3.41
N THR A 264 -15.41 -1.42 3.68
CA THR A 264 -14.17 -1.99 3.13
C THR A 264 -13.91 -3.39 3.68
N GLU A 265 -13.98 -3.58 5.00
CA GLU A 265 -13.71 -4.87 5.64
C GLU A 265 -14.80 -5.91 5.32
N ALA A 266 -16.03 -5.48 5.03
CA ALA A 266 -17.11 -6.36 4.57
C ALA A 266 -16.96 -6.81 3.09
N SER A 267 -16.12 -6.13 2.32
CA SER A 267 -16.01 -6.32 0.87
C SER A 267 -15.03 -7.44 0.52
N PRO A 268 -15.40 -8.41 -0.35
CA PRO A 268 -14.51 -9.51 -0.75
C PRO A 268 -13.25 -9.02 -1.49
N VAL A 269 -13.29 -7.82 -2.05
CA VAL A 269 -12.15 -7.19 -2.75
C VAL A 269 -11.72 -5.89 -2.08
N ARG A 270 -12.15 -5.63 -0.84
CA ARG A 270 -11.87 -4.39 -0.09
C ARG A 270 -12.23 -3.11 -0.87
N CYS A 271 -13.21 -3.16 -1.76
CA CYS A 271 -13.79 -1.99 -2.41
C CYS A 271 -15.02 -1.53 -1.62
N PRO A 272 -15.12 -0.25 -1.21
CA PRO A 272 -16.18 0.22 -0.31
C PRO A 272 -17.53 0.42 -1.02
N ASP A 273 -17.54 0.45 -2.35
CA ASP A 273 -18.75 0.48 -3.17
C ASP A 273 -19.23 -0.96 -3.44
N PRO A 274 -20.43 -1.36 -2.95
CA PRO A 274 -20.90 -2.74 -3.08
C PRO A 274 -21.11 -3.18 -4.53
N GLU A 275 -21.57 -2.30 -5.42
CA GLU A 275 -21.83 -2.64 -6.82
C GLU A 275 -20.51 -2.80 -7.59
N ALA A 276 -19.59 -1.86 -7.40
CA ALA A 276 -18.25 -1.96 -7.97
C ALA A 276 -17.50 -3.17 -7.42
N SER A 277 -17.66 -3.49 -6.13
CA SER A 277 -17.10 -4.70 -5.52
C SER A 277 -17.58 -5.97 -6.23
N GLN A 278 -18.88 -6.10 -6.52
CA GLN A 278 -19.42 -7.22 -7.30
C GLN A 278 -18.84 -7.28 -8.71
N ARG A 279 -18.78 -6.14 -9.41
CA ARG A 279 -18.18 -6.07 -10.76
C ARG A 279 -16.69 -6.43 -10.75
N MET A 280 -15.93 -6.02 -9.74
CA MET A 280 -14.52 -6.38 -9.56
C MET A 280 -14.35 -7.88 -9.30
N VAL A 281 -15.23 -8.50 -8.49
CA VAL A 281 -15.23 -9.95 -8.27
C VAL A 281 -15.46 -10.70 -9.58
N GLU A 282 -16.42 -10.26 -10.39
CA GLU A 282 -16.69 -10.86 -11.69
C GLU A 282 -15.50 -10.70 -12.65
N ALA A 283 -14.86 -9.52 -12.68
CA ALA A 283 -13.65 -9.31 -13.47
C ALA A 283 -12.52 -10.26 -13.07
N ILE A 284 -12.30 -10.47 -11.75
CA ILE A 284 -11.32 -11.45 -11.25
C ILE A 284 -11.71 -12.87 -11.67
N ARG A 285 -12.99 -13.23 -11.60
CA ARG A 285 -13.46 -14.55 -12.00
C ARG A 285 -13.20 -14.80 -13.49
N ALA A 286 -13.58 -13.86 -14.34
CA ALA A 286 -13.38 -13.93 -15.79
C ALA A 286 -11.89 -14.04 -16.15
N ALA A 287 -11.03 -13.21 -15.54
CA ALA A 287 -9.59 -13.30 -15.74
C ALA A 287 -9.03 -14.67 -15.32
N GLY A 288 -9.47 -15.19 -14.17
CA GLY A 288 -9.07 -16.52 -13.69
C GLY A 288 -9.49 -17.66 -14.61
N GLN A 289 -10.70 -17.59 -15.19
CA GLN A 289 -11.19 -18.54 -16.19
C GLN A 289 -10.40 -18.47 -17.50
N ALA A 290 -9.98 -17.27 -17.90
CA ALA A 290 -9.11 -17.04 -19.06
C ALA A 290 -7.64 -17.42 -18.82
N GLY A 291 -7.28 -17.83 -17.59
CA GLY A 291 -5.90 -18.13 -17.21
C GLY A 291 -5.00 -16.90 -17.07
N ASP A 292 -5.60 -15.72 -16.91
CA ASP A 292 -4.97 -14.41 -16.79
C ASP A 292 -4.94 -13.92 -15.32
N THR A 293 -4.35 -12.74 -15.08
CA THR A 293 -4.28 -12.08 -13.76
C THR A 293 -4.62 -10.60 -13.87
N LEU A 294 -5.06 -10.00 -12.76
CA LEU A 294 -5.40 -8.58 -12.69
C LEU A 294 -4.56 -7.84 -11.65
N GLY A 295 -4.21 -6.62 -12.01
CA GLY A 295 -3.67 -5.58 -11.12
C GLY A 295 -4.75 -4.60 -10.73
N GLY A 296 -4.35 -3.46 -10.16
CA GLY A 296 -5.29 -2.47 -9.68
C GLY A 296 -4.66 -1.29 -8.97
N VAL A 297 -5.52 -0.46 -8.38
CA VAL A 297 -5.15 0.71 -7.60
C VAL A 297 -5.88 0.65 -6.26
N PHE A 298 -5.16 0.90 -5.18
CA PHE A 298 -5.72 1.08 -3.85
C PHE A 298 -5.30 2.43 -3.27
N GLU A 299 -6.07 2.91 -2.31
CA GLU A 299 -5.87 4.16 -1.60
C GLU A 299 -5.67 3.88 -0.11
N ILE A 300 -4.68 4.53 0.48
CA ILE A 300 -4.42 4.56 1.92
C ILE A 300 -4.88 5.91 2.43
N LEU A 301 -5.73 5.88 3.45
CA LEU A 301 -6.19 7.04 4.20
C LEU A 301 -5.57 6.99 5.60
N VAL A 302 -4.93 8.09 6.00
CA VAL A 302 -4.44 8.28 7.36
C VAL A 302 -5.08 9.50 7.99
N THR A 303 -5.82 9.31 9.08
CA THR A 303 -6.47 10.41 9.82
C THR A 303 -5.75 10.70 11.14
N GLY A 304 -5.97 11.89 11.69
CA GLY A 304 -5.43 12.30 12.99
C GLY A 304 -3.94 12.69 12.97
N VAL A 305 -3.33 12.84 11.79
CA VAL A 305 -1.92 13.19 11.66
C VAL A 305 -1.71 14.67 12.02
N PRO A 306 -0.85 15.01 12.99
CA PRO A 306 -0.58 16.40 13.33
C PRO A 306 0.16 17.10 12.19
N VAL A 307 0.03 18.43 12.13
CA VAL A 307 0.90 19.24 11.29
C VAL A 307 2.38 19.02 11.67
N GLY A 308 3.29 19.11 10.70
CA GLY A 308 4.72 19.25 10.97
C GLY A 308 5.56 17.97 11.05
N LEU A 309 5.07 16.80 10.60
CA LEU A 309 5.92 15.63 10.33
C LEU A 309 6.58 15.78 8.95
N GLY A 310 7.82 15.33 8.81
CA GLY A 310 8.64 15.57 7.61
C GLY A 310 9.32 16.95 7.63
N SER A 311 9.97 17.31 6.52
CA SER A 311 10.68 18.58 6.37
C SER A 311 10.78 19.03 4.92
N HIS A 312 10.76 20.35 4.71
CA HIS A 312 11.02 20.97 3.41
C HIS A 312 12.51 21.22 3.14
N VAL A 313 13.35 21.10 4.18
CA VAL A 313 14.73 21.60 4.19
C VAL A 313 15.64 20.85 3.23
N THR A 314 15.51 19.52 3.15
CA THR A 314 16.26 18.67 2.21
C THR A 314 15.33 17.63 1.58
N GLY A 315 15.65 17.19 0.37
CA GLY A 315 14.77 16.31 -0.43
C GLY A 315 14.47 14.96 0.22
N ASP A 316 15.46 14.35 0.87
CA ASP A 316 15.38 13.07 1.58
C ASP A 316 14.51 13.14 2.86
N ARG A 317 14.29 14.34 3.41
CA ARG A 317 13.45 14.57 4.58
C ARG A 317 12.00 14.92 4.23
N ARG A 318 11.68 15.09 2.94
CA ARG A 318 10.31 15.31 2.48
C ARG A 318 9.48 14.05 2.69
N LEU A 319 8.41 14.15 3.47
CA LEU A 319 7.63 12.99 3.84
C LEU A 319 6.94 12.34 2.63
N GLU A 320 6.47 13.11 1.65
CA GLU A 320 5.90 12.53 0.42
C GLU A 320 6.92 11.65 -0.32
N GLY A 321 8.19 12.06 -0.37
CA GLY A 321 9.25 11.31 -1.03
C GLY A 321 9.56 10.00 -0.30
N ARG A 322 9.63 10.04 1.03
CA ARG A 322 9.84 8.85 1.88
C ARG A 322 8.70 7.85 1.75
N LEU A 323 7.45 8.32 1.87
CA LEU A 323 6.25 7.49 1.73
C LEU A 323 6.15 6.89 0.32
N ALA A 324 6.40 7.70 -0.71
CA ALA A 324 6.37 7.24 -2.10
C ALA A 324 7.45 6.19 -2.37
N GLY A 325 8.68 6.41 -1.89
CA GLY A 325 9.78 5.45 -2.00
C GLY A 325 9.47 4.13 -1.30
N ALA A 326 8.96 4.19 -0.07
CA ALA A 326 8.61 3.00 0.71
C ALA A 326 7.47 2.20 0.06
N LEU A 327 6.44 2.87 -0.46
CA LEU A 327 5.34 2.23 -1.19
C LEU A 327 5.81 1.65 -2.54
N MET A 328 6.64 2.37 -3.29
CA MET A 328 7.19 1.90 -4.56
C MET A 328 8.10 0.67 -4.39
N ALA A 329 8.75 0.53 -3.24
CA ALA A 329 9.57 -0.62 -2.90
C ALA A 329 8.77 -1.91 -2.63
N LEU A 330 7.44 -1.83 -2.51
CA LEU A 330 6.60 -3.02 -2.39
C LEU A 330 6.55 -3.83 -3.68
N ASN A 331 6.42 -5.15 -3.53
CA ASN A 331 6.33 -6.05 -4.67
C ASN A 331 5.18 -5.64 -5.60
N ALA A 332 5.47 -5.58 -6.90
CA ALA A 332 4.53 -5.26 -7.97
C ALA A 332 3.94 -3.82 -7.97
N ILE A 333 4.38 -2.91 -7.10
CA ILE A 333 3.99 -1.50 -7.21
C ILE A 333 4.77 -0.83 -8.34
N LYS A 334 4.06 -0.09 -9.20
CA LYS A 334 4.61 0.59 -10.39
C LYS A 334 4.29 2.08 -10.46
N GLY A 335 3.46 2.58 -9.55
CA GLY A 335 3.08 4.00 -9.47
C GLY A 335 2.64 4.33 -8.06
N VAL A 336 2.96 5.53 -7.58
CA VAL A 336 2.49 6.06 -6.30
C VAL A 336 2.06 7.51 -6.50
N GLU A 337 0.95 7.89 -5.86
CA GLU A 337 0.38 9.23 -5.89
C GLU A 337 0.11 9.74 -4.47
N VAL A 338 0.19 11.06 -4.29
CA VAL A 338 -0.25 11.76 -3.08
C VAL A 338 -1.35 12.75 -3.48
N GLY A 339 -2.47 12.74 -2.75
CA GLY A 339 -3.61 13.63 -3.05
C GLY A 339 -4.15 13.41 -4.46
N LEU A 340 -4.27 14.48 -5.25
CA LEU A 340 -4.67 14.42 -6.66
C LEU A 340 -3.66 13.69 -7.55
N GLY A 341 -2.39 13.58 -7.14
CA GLY A 341 -1.38 12.81 -7.88
C GLY A 341 -1.20 13.30 -9.31
N PHE A 342 -1.20 12.37 -10.27
CA PHE A 342 -1.06 12.70 -11.70
C PHE A 342 -2.20 13.58 -12.20
N ALA A 343 -3.40 13.52 -11.60
CA ALA A 343 -4.52 14.37 -12.01
C ALA A 343 -4.24 15.87 -11.77
N ALA A 344 -3.40 16.22 -10.78
CA ALA A 344 -3.03 17.61 -10.53
C ALA A 344 -2.30 18.25 -11.71
N ALA A 345 -1.52 17.48 -12.48
CA ALA A 345 -0.75 17.98 -13.61
C ALA A 345 -1.63 18.44 -14.79
N ALA A 346 -2.89 18.02 -14.84
CA ALA A 346 -3.85 18.41 -15.88
C ALA A 346 -4.72 19.62 -15.48
N LEU A 347 -4.56 20.16 -14.27
CA LEU A 347 -5.45 21.17 -13.71
C LEU A 347 -4.72 22.51 -13.48
N PRO A 348 -5.40 23.66 -13.62
CA PRO A 348 -4.82 24.95 -13.24
C PRO A 348 -4.65 25.05 -11.72
N GLY A 349 -3.70 25.87 -11.26
CA GLY A 349 -3.39 26.02 -9.83
C GLY A 349 -4.59 26.37 -8.94
N SER A 350 -5.58 27.12 -9.45
CA SER A 350 -6.82 27.43 -8.74
C SER A 350 -7.69 26.20 -8.40
N GLN A 351 -7.49 25.10 -9.11
CA GLN A 351 -8.19 23.82 -8.91
C GLN A 351 -7.33 22.78 -8.19
N VAL A 352 -6.00 22.97 -8.16
CA VAL A 352 -5.06 22.05 -7.51
C VAL A 352 -4.85 22.38 -6.04
N HIS A 353 -4.61 23.66 -5.73
CA HIS A 353 -4.19 24.06 -4.39
C HIS A 353 -5.36 24.12 -3.41
N ASP A 354 -5.03 23.90 -2.14
CA ASP A 354 -5.97 23.77 -1.04
C ASP A 354 -6.09 25.10 -0.28
N PRO A 355 -7.19 25.86 -0.42
CA PRO A 355 -7.34 27.14 0.27
C PRO A 355 -7.34 26.94 1.78
N ILE A 356 -6.70 27.87 2.49
CA ILE A 356 -6.50 27.82 3.95
C ILE A 356 -7.63 28.57 4.64
N GLY A 357 -8.38 27.87 5.48
CA GLY A 357 -9.33 28.43 6.42
C GLY A 357 -8.76 28.47 7.83
N TYR A 358 -9.37 29.28 8.68
CA TYR A 358 -9.07 29.32 10.10
C TYR A 358 -10.38 29.22 10.90
N ARG A 359 -10.37 28.34 11.89
CA ARG A 359 -11.44 28.21 12.89
C ARG A 359 -10.78 28.27 14.26
N PRO A 360 -11.20 29.20 15.14
CA PRO A 360 -10.70 29.22 16.51
C PRO A 360 -10.87 27.84 17.15
N PRO A 361 -9.84 27.35 17.86
CA PRO A 361 -9.96 26.20 18.76
C PRO A 361 -11.26 26.16 19.55
N GLY A 362 -12.14 25.21 19.24
CA GLY A 362 -13.32 24.90 20.06
C GLY A 362 -13.04 23.82 21.10
N ALA A 363 -13.98 23.64 22.04
CA ALA A 363 -14.01 22.48 22.93
C ALA A 363 -14.61 21.27 22.21
N THR A 364 -13.91 20.72 21.22
CA THR A 364 -14.25 19.40 20.69
C THR A 364 -13.67 18.34 21.63
N PRO A 365 -14.42 17.31 22.07
CA PRO A 365 -13.82 16.21 22.82
C PRO A 365 -12.73 15.54 21.95
N PRO A 366 -11.50 15.34 22.46
CA PRO A 366 -10.47 14.65 21.70
C PRO A 366 -10.88 13.18 21.44
N PRO A 367 -10.40 12.55 20.35
CA PRO A 367 -10.50 11.10 20.22
C PRO A 367 -9.85 10.39 21.42
N PRO A 368 -10.28 9.17 21.79
CA PRO A 368 -9.65 8.41 22.85
C PRO A 368 -8.13 8.29 22.66
N GLY A 369 -7.35 8.59 23.71
CA GLY A 369 -5.88 8.57 23.69
C GLY A 369 -5.20 9.89 23.28
N VAL A 370 -5.96 10.88 22.81
CA VAL A 370 -5.43 12.19 22.40
C VAL A 370 -5.49 13.19 23.57
N PRO A 371 -4.43 13.97 23.85
CA PRO A 371 -4.45 15.00 24.90
C PRO A 371 -5.53 16.07 24.65
N ALA A 372 -6.08 16.68 25.71
CA ALA A 372 -7.09 17.73 25.58
C ALA A 372 -6.58 18.94 24.76
N GLU A 373 -5.29 19.21 24.83
CA GLU A 373 -4.58 20.25 24.09
C GLU A 373 -4.62 20.00 22.57
N ALA A 374 -4.61 18.73 22.14
CA ALA A 374 -4.70 18.38 20.72
C ALA A 374 -6.12 18.61 20.17
N ALA A 375 -7.16 18.38 20.97
CA ALA A 375 -8.53 18.81 20.65
C ALA A 375 -8.62 20.34 20.48
N ARG A 376 -8.02 21.08 21.42
CA ARG A 376 -7.86 22.55 21.30
C ARG A 376 -6.96 22.96 20.14
N ALA A 377 -6.15 22.07 19.58
CA ALA A 377 -5.35 22.40 18.40
C ALA A 377 -6.10 22.10 17.08
N GLY A 378 -7.35 21.64 17.12
CA GLY A 378 -8.21 21.42 15.95
C GLY A 378 -8.47 19.96 15.56
N ALA A 379 -8.11 18.98 16.41
CA ALA A 379 -8.37 17.57 16.11
C ALA A 379 -9.88 17.23 16.13
N ASP A 380 -10.37 16.51 15.12
CA ASP A 380 -11.81 16.25 14.92
C ASP A 380 -12.14 14.81 14.45
N GLY A 381 -11.17 13.89 14.58
CA GLY A 381 -11.30 12.49 14.14
C GLY A 381 -10.96 12.25 12.66
N TRP A 382 -10.98 13.30 11.84
CA TRP A 382 -10.41 13.33 10.49
C TRP A 382 -9.02 13.99 10.52
N ARG A 383 -8.97 15.23 11.00
CA ARG A 383 -7.79 16.08 11.03
C ARG A 383 -7.02 15.90 12.33
N GLY A 384 -5.72 16.07 12.25
CA GLY A 384 -4.87 16.19 13.42
C GLY A 384 -4.71 17.63 13.89
N PRO A 385 -3.98 17.85 15.00
CA PRO A 385 -3.62 19.17 15.50
C PRO A 385 -2.97 20.06 14.43
N ALA A 386 -3.54 21.26 14.21
CA ALA A 386 -3.10 22.22 13.19
C ALA A 386 -3.30 23.70 13.60
N ALA A 387 -3.33 23.99 14.90
CA ALA A 387 -3.49 25.35 15.44
C ALA A 387 -4.79 26.06 14.98
N GLY A 388 -5.86 25.31 14.71
CA GLY A 388 -7.13 25.85 14.19
C GLY A 388 -7.15 26.15 12.69
N PHE A 389 -6.02 26.01 11.99
CA PHE A 389 -5.99 26.07 10.53
C PHE A 389 -6.53 24.78 9.93
N PHE A 390 -7.21 24.91 8.80
CA PHE A 390 -7.82 23.79 8.10
C PHE A 390 -7.87 24.09 6.59
N ARG A 391 -8.10 23.07 5.78
CA ARG A 391 -8.30 23.22 4.33
C ARG A 391 -9.72 22.95 3.88
N TYR A 392 -10.16 23.71 2.87
CA TYR A 392 -11.46 23.50 2.22
C TYR A 392 -11.45 22.33 1.22
N ARG A 393 -10.26 21.92 0.79
CA ARG A 393 -10.02 20.75 -0.06
C ARG A 393 -8.69 20.12 0.39
N ASN A 394 -8.42 18.91 -0.05
CA ASN A 394 -7.21 18.16 0.28
C ASN A 394 -6.57 17.58 -0.98
N GLY A 395 -6.50 18.39 -2.04
CA GLY A 395 -5.85 18.04 -3.30
C GLY A 395 -4.36 17.73 -3.13
N ALA A 396 -3.72 18.28 -2.10
CA ALA A 396 -2.35 17.96 -1.71
C ALA A 396 -2.23 16.61 -0.95
N GLY A 397 -3.33 15.99 -0.55
CA GLY A 397 -3.33 14.70 0.15
C GLY A 397 -2.63 14.74 1.51
N GLY A 398 -2.78 15.86 2.22
CA GLY A 398 -2.31 16.06 3.58
C GLY A 398 -0.84 16.44 3.73
N ILE A 399 -0.13 16.65 2.62
CA ILE A 399 1.29 16.99 2.62
C ILE A 399 1.56 18.18 1.71
N GLU A 400 2.25 19.19 2.22
CA GLU A 400 2.73 20.31 1.44
C GLU A 400 4.20 20.57 1.71
N GLY A 401 4.96 20.67 0.62
CA GLY A 401 6.38 20.97 0.68
C GLY A 401 7.21 20.00 1.53
N GLY A 402 6.87 18.71 1.60
CA GLY A 402 7.59 17.79 2.49
C GLY A 402 6.94 17.52 3.83
N ILE A 403 5.88 18.26 4.20
CA ILE A 403 5.42 18.38 5.58
C ILE A 403 3.91 18.09 5.70
N THR A 404 3.52 17.29 6.69
CA THR A 404 2.10 17.08 7.00
C THR A 404 1.42 18.40 7.37
N ASN A 405 0.27 18.69 6.77
CA ASN A 405 -0.44 19.97 6.98
C ASN A 405 -1.57 19.89 8.02
N GLY A 406 -1.84 18.70 8.57
CA GLY A 406 -2.93 18.42 9.53
C GLY A 406 -4.18 17.81 8.90
N GLU A 407 -4.32 17.89 7.57
CA GLU A 407 -5.33 17.14 6.82
C GLU A 407 -4.97 15.64 6.79
N PRO A 408 -5.94 14.77 6.47
CA PRO A 408 -5.66 13.37 6.28
C PRO A 408 -4.64 13.15 5.18
N LEU A 409 -3.75 12.18 5.38
CA LEU A 409 -2.87 11.73 4.32
C LEU A 409 -3.67 10.84 3.37
N VAL A 410 -3.60 11.15 2.08
CA VAL A 410 -4.25 10.37 1.03
C VAL A 410 -3.18 9.94 0.03
N LEU A 411 -2.90 8.64 0.01
CA LEU A 411 -1.86 8.03 -0.80
C LEU A 411 -2.51 6.98 -1.70
N ARG A 412 -2.10 6.87 -2.96
CA ARG A 412 -2.52 5.76 -3.83
C ARG A 412 -1.32 5.02 -4.38
N ALA A 413 -1.47 3.72 -4.59
CA ALA A 413 -0.45 2.91 -5.27
C ALA A 413 -1.07 2.03 -6.35
N ALA A 414 -0.41 1.98 -7.50
CA ALA A 414 -0.77 1.17 -8.64
C ALA A 414 0.03 -0.14 -8.61
N MET A 415 -0.68 -1.25 -8.40
CA MET A 415 -0.11 -2.59 -8.43
C MET A 415 -0.32 -3.18 -9.82
N LYS A 416 0.76 -3.63 -10.48
CA LYS A 416 0.63 -4.37 -11.74
C LYS A 416 -0.01 -5.76 -11.50
N PRO A 417 -0.60 -6.39 -12.54
CA PRO A 417 -0.95 -7.81 -12.47
C PRO A 417 0.26 -8.66 -12.09
N ILE A 418 0.04 -9.75 -11.37
CA ILE A 418 1.19 -10.55 -10.95
C ILE A 418 1.71 -11.39 -12.12
N ALA A 419 3.03 -11.41 -12.25
CA ALA A 419 3.79 -11.97 -13.37
C ALA A 419 3.56 -13.46 -13.71
N THR A 420 2.87 -14.22 -12.87
CA THR A 420 2.64 -15.65 -13.11
C THR A 420 1.22 -15.87 -13.61
N LEU A 421 1.12 -16.27 -14.86
CA LEU A 421 -0.12 -16.52 -15.58
C LEU A 421 -0.28 -18.02 -15.81
N ARG A 422 -1.52 -18.54 -15.80
CA ARG A 422 -1.78 -19.93 -16.20
C ARG A 422 -1.59 -20.09 -17.71
N ARG A 423 -2.04 -19.10 -18.47
CA ARG A 423 -1.64 -18.92 -19.86
C ARG A 423 -0.28 -18.23 -19.90
N ARG A 424 0.78 -19.04 -20.02
CA ARG A 424 2.16 -18.59 -19.87
C ARG A 424 2.56 -17.63 -20.99
N LEU A 425 3.47 -16.71 -20.67
CA LEU A 425 4.07 -15.82 -21.65
C LEU A 425 5.33 -16.46 -22.25
N PRO A 426 5.70 -16.08 -23.49
CA PRO A 426 7.01 -16.42 -24.04
C PRO A 426 8.15 -15.99 -23.12
N SER A 427 9.14 -16.84 -23.00
CA SER A 427 10.38 -16.65 -22.24
C SER A 427 11.54 -17.35 -22.97
N ALA A 428 12.72 -17.36 -22.37
CA ALA A 428 13.86 -18.12 -22.82
C ALA A 428 14.44 -18.91 -21.65
N ASP A 429 14.91 -20.12 -21.92
CA ASP A 429 15.63 -20.89 -20.93
C ASP A 429 16.93 -20.16 -20.52
N LEU A 430 17.16 -20.06 -19.22
CA LEU A 430 18.28 -19.33 -18.63
C LEU A 430 19.65 -19.89 -19.06
N LEU A 431 19.73 -21.19 -19.31
CA LEU A 431 21.00 -21.89 -19.56
C LEU A 431 21.24 -22.08 -21.06
N THR A 432 20.20 -22.42 -21.82
CA THR A 432 20.35 -22.71 -23.25
C THR A 432 20.04 -21.51 -24.14
N GLY A 433 19.26 -20.54 -23.65
CA GLY A 433 18.76 -19.41 -24.43
C GLY A 433 17.62 -19.79 -25.39
N GLU A 434 17.18 -21.05 -25.41
CA GLU A 434 16.11 -21.50 -26.30
C GLU A 434 14.74 -20.93 -25.87
N PRO A 435 13.86 -20.59 -26.83
CA PRO A 435 12.51 -20.13 -26.51
C PRO A 435 11.71 -21.15 -25.72
N PHE A 436 11.05 -20.72 -24.65
CA PHE A 436 10.23 -21.59 -23.80
C PHE A 436 9.04 -20.83 -23.17
N GLU A 437 8.01 -21.55 -22.71
CA GLU A 437 6.91 -20.95 -21.92
C GLU A 437 7.28 -20.76 -20.43
N ALA A 438 7.11 -19.55 -19.90
CA ALA A 438 7.48 -19.20 -18.52
C ALA A 438 7.03 -20.23 -17.45
N HIS A 439 7.84 -20.40 -16.39
CA HIS A 439 7.48 -21.27 -15.26
C HIS A 439 6.24 -20.72 -14.51
N HIS A 440 5.37 -21.63 -14.04
CA HIS A 440 4.19 -21.26 -13.24
C HIS A 440 4.38 -21.67 -11.78
N GLU A 441 4.53 -20.67 -10.90
CA GLU A 441 4.56 -20.85 -9.44
C GLU A 441 3.17 -20.67 -8.80
N ARG A 442 2.68 -19.41 -8.78
CA ARG A 442 1.54 -18.94 -7.98
C ARG A 442 0.19 -19.08 -8.69
N SER A 443 -0.86 -19.27 -7.90
CA SER A 443 -2.23 -19.46 -8.38
C SER A 443 -3.16 -18.26 -8.19
N ASP A 444 -2.72 -17.16 -7.54
CA ASP A 444 -3.64 -16.02 -7.35
C ASP A 444 -3.90 -15.31 -8.68
N VAL A 445 -5.16 -14.94 -8.89
CA VAL A 445 -5.60 -14.13 -10.01
C VAL A 445 -5.42 -12.65 -9.72
N CYS A 446 -5.67 -12.24 -8.46
CA CYS A 446 -5.55 -10.85 -8.02
C CYS A 446 -5.06 -10.82 -6.57
N ALA A 447 -4.16 -9.88 -6.25
CA ALA A 447 -3.66 -9.66 -4.89
C ALA A 447 -3.74 -8.18 -4.45
N VAL A 448 -4.45 -7.33 -5.18
CA VAL A 448 -4.64 -5.91 -4.89
C VAL A 448 -5.20 -5.67 -3.48
N PRO A 449 -6.22 -6.42 -2.99
CA PRO A 449 -6.74 -6.20 -1.63
C PRO A 449 -5.70 -6.48 -0.54
N ALA A 450 -4.91 -7.55 -0.70
CA ALA A 450 -3.83 -7.87 0.23
C ALA A 450 -2.69 -6.84 0.17
N ALA A 451 -2.36 -6.35 -1.03
CA ALA A 451 -1.36 -5.31 -1.20
C ALA A 451 -1.75 -4.00 -0.50
N ALA A 452 -3.05 -3.66 -0.46
CA ALA A 452 -3.55 -2.52 0.28
C ALA A 452 -3.25 -2.63 1.78
N VAL A 453 -3.51 -3.80 2.39
CA VAL A 453 -3.17 -4.07 3.81
C VAL A 453 -1.67 -3.98 4.06
N VAL A 454 -0.85 -4.52 3.15
CA VAL A 454 0.62 -4.41 3.23
C VAL A 454 1.04 -2.94 3.19
N ALA A 455 0.43 -2.14 2.31
CA ALA A 455 0.72 -0.72 2.20
C ALA A 455 0.35 0.06 3.47
N GLU A 456 -0.74 -0.28 4.16
CA GLU A 456 -1.04 0.31 5.47
C GLU A 456 0.10 0.10 6.46
N ALA A 457 0.71 -1.09 6.48
CA ALA A 457 1.82 -1.42 7.36
C ALA A 457 3.10 -0.64 7.00
N ILE A 458 3.39 -0.44 5.71
CA ILE A 458 4.55 0.35 5.28
C ILE A 458 4.38 1.83 5.62
N VAL A 459 3.19 2.38 5.36
CA VAL A 459 2.86 3.76 5.74
C VAL A 459 2.95 3.93 7.26
N ALA A 460 2.51 2.94 8.05
CA ALA A 460 2.67 2.97 9.50
C ALA A 460 4.14 3.04 9.93
N LEU A 461 5.02 2.24 9.31
CA LEU A 461 6.46 2.25 9.61
C LEU A 461 7.10 3.61 9.31
N GLU A 462 6.84 4.16 8.12
CA GLU A 462 7.40 5.47 7.73
C GLU A 462 6.86 6.61 8.58
N LEU A 463 5.56 6.60 8.90
CA LEU A 463 4.96 7.60 9.79
C LEU A 463 5.47 7.47 11.22
N ALA A 464 5.66 6.26 11.74
CA ALA A 464 6.26 6.05 13.05
C ALA A 464 7.71 6.54 13.09
N SER A 465 8.47 6.33 12.02
CA SER A 465 9.82 6.87 11.87
C SER A 465 9.82 8.40 11.92
N ALA A 466 9.00 9.06 11.10
CA ALA A 466 8.84 10.53 11.12
C ALA A 466 8.32 11.05 12.46
N TRP A 467 7.45 10.30 13.14
CA TRP A 467 6.94 10.61 14.48
C TRP A 467 8.07 10.64 15.51
N LEU A 468 8.89 9.58 15.54
CA LEU A 468 10.02 9.43 16.47
C LEU A 468 11.15 10.42 16.16
N GLU A 469 11.35 10.81 14.89
CA GLU A 469 12.27 11.88 14.51
C GLU A 469 11.83 13.24 15.08
N LYS A 470 10.52 13.53 15.05
CA LYS A 470 9.98 14.82 15.51
C LYS A 470 9.85 14.89 17.02
N PHE A 471 9.29 13.85 17.63
CA PHE A 471 8.91 13.86 19.04
C PHE A 471 9.94 13.16 19.93
N GLY A 472 10.93 12.47 19.37
CA GLY A 472 11.99 11.80 20.13
C GLY A 472 11.42 10.74 21.08
N GLY A 473 12.07 10.58 22.23
CA GLY A 473 11.61 9.79 23.36
C GLY A 473 12.02 8.33 23.37
N ASP A 474 12.55 7.86 24.50
CA ASP A 474 12.96 6.47 24.71
C ASP A 474 11.84 5.64 25.35
N SER A 475 10.81 6.30 25.88
CA SER A 475 9.61 5.68 26.44
C SER A 475 8.34 6.31 25.88
N VAL A 476 7.26 5.55 25.83
CA VAL A 476 5.96 6.06 25.35
C VAL A 476 5.50 7.29 26.15
N ASP A 477 5.76 7.34 27.45
CA ASP A 477 5.36 8.48 28.29
C ASP A 477 6.17 9.75 27.99
N GLU A 478 7.43 9.61 27.60
CA GLU A 478 8.22 10.73 27.12
C GLU A 478 7.70 11.28 25.79
N ILE A 479 7.37 10.40 24.85
CA ILE A 479 6.75 10.79 23.58
C ILE A 479 5.44 11.52 23.83
N ARG A 480 4.61 11.05 24.77
CA ARG A 480 3.36 11.71 25.18
C ARG A 480 3.61 13.13 25.69
N ARG A 481 4.59 13.34 26.56
CA ARG A 481 4.94 14.68 27.06
C ARG A 481 5.38 15.59 25.91
N ASN A 482 6.26 15.12 25.02
CA ASN A 482 6.77 15.91 23.90
C ASN A 482 5.67 16.28 22.90
N TYR A 483 4.79 15.33 22.59
CA TYR A 483 3.62 15.54 21.74
C TYR A 483 2.61 16.51 22.37
N ALA A 484 2.33 16.37 23.68
CA ALA A 484 1.43 17.28 24.40
C ALA A 484 1.97 18.71 24.41
N ALA A 485 3.26 18.91 24.69
CA ALA A 485 3.90 20.22 24.64
C ALA A 485 3.85 20.83 23.23
N TYR A 486 4.04 20.01 22.19
CA TYR A 486 3.87 20.43 20.80
C TYR A 486 2.43 20.92 20.52
N CYS A 487 1.42 20.14 20.94
CA CYS A 487 0.02 20.48 20.76
C CYS A 487 -0.38 21.74 21.55
N GLN A 488 0.14 21.90 22.77
CA GLN A 488 -0.08 23.09 23.59
C GLN A 488 0.44 24.35 22.88
N ARG A 489 1.65 24.29 22.30
CA ARG A 489 2.21 25.38 21.51
C ARG A 489 1.33 25.71 20.29
N LEU A 490 0.77 24.71 19.62
CA LEU A 490 -0.16 24.92 18.50
C LEU A 490 -1.47 25.57 18.97
N ALA A 491 -2.03 25.13 20.10
CA ALA A 491 -3.28 25.67 20.64
C ALA A 491 -3.17 27.17 20.99
N THR A 492 -1.97 27.67 21.31
CA THR A 492 -1.70 29.07 21.61
C THR A 492 -1.04 29.84 20.46
N TRP A 493 -1.01 29.26 19.25
CA TRP A 493 -0.26 29.81 18.12
C TRP A 493 -0.84 31.13 17.62
N VAL A 494 -2.15 31.14 17.33
CA VAL A 494 -2.85 32.36 16.93
C VAL A 494 -3.18 33.14 18.19
N ARG A 495 -2.49 34.27 18.37
CA ARG A 495 -2.80 35.20 19.46
C ARG A 495 -4.06 35.98 19.09
N PRO A 496 -5.08 36.05 19.97
CA PRO A 496 -6.15 37.02 19.80
C PRO A 496 -5.51 38.41 19.65
N ALA A 497 -6.06 39.26 18.78
CA ALA A 497 -5.72 40.67 18.82
C ALA A 497 -5.90 41.14 20.27
N ALA A 498 -4.86 41.75 20.85
CA ALA A 498 -5.02 42.43 22.13
C ALA A 498 -6.24 43.35 21.97
N GLY A 499 -7.24 43.19 22.85
CA GLY A 499 -8.40 44.05 22.82
C GLY A 499 -7.97 45.51 22.78
N ASP A 500 -8.73 46.31 22.04
CA ASP A 500 -8.63 47.75 21.96
C ASP A 500 -8.75 48.40 23.35
N ASP A 501 -7.72 48.28 24.18
CA ASP A 501 -7.49 49.13 25.34
C ASP A 501 -6.55 50.27 24.90
N LYS A 502 -6.98 51.08 23.93
CA LYS A 502 -6.53 52.47 23.78
C LYS A 502 -7.63 53.35 23.21
N ALA A 503 -8.38 53.96 24.12
CA ALA A 503 -8.51 55.41 24.05
C ALA A 503 -7.11 56.01 23.80
N GLY A 504 -6.95 56.71 22.67
CA GLY A 504 -5.80 57.59 22.42
C GLY A 504 -4.89 57.20 21.26
N GLY A 505 -5.13 57.87 20.13
CA GLY A 505 -4.05 58.35 19.27
C GLY A 505 -3.69 57.46 18.08
N ALA A 506 -4.27 57.80 16.92
CA ALA A 506 -3.81 57.37 15.62
C ALA A 506 -2.29 57.50 15.47
N ARG A 507 -1.63 56.42 15.07
CA ARG A 507 -0.37 56.48 14.31
C ARG A 507 -0.43 55.45 13.19
N GLY A 508 -0.55 55.97 11.97
CA GLY A 508 -0.53 55.20 10.75
C GLY A 508 0.78 54.42 10.59
N ILE A 509 0.65 53.23 10.02
CA ILE A 509 1.78 52.38 9.65
C ILE A 509 2.41 53.01 8.41
N GLY A 510 3.65 53.49 8.57
CA GLY A 510 4.45 54.07 7.50
C GLY A 510 4.68 53.07 6.37
N GLY A 511 4.22 53.45 5.18
CA GLY A 511 4.56 52.79 3.93
C GLY A 511 6.06 52.87 3.67
N ILE A 512 6.59 51.77 3.16
CA ILE A 512 7.97 51.61 2.73
C ILE A 512 8.17 52.52 1.51
N GLY A 513 9.11 53.46 1.62
CA GLY A 513 9.33 54.53 0.65
C GLY A 513 9.70 54.02 -0.74
N GLY A 514 8.91 54.43 -1.73
CA GLY A 514 9.31 54.53 -3.13
C GLY A 514 9.60 56.00 -3.44
N THR A 515 10.86 56.30 -3.74
CA THR A 515 11.33 57.60 -4.22
C THR A 515 10.79 57.90 -5.62
N GLY A 516 10.23 59.08 -5.85
CA GLY A 516 10.02 59.59 -7.22
C GLY A 516 8.99 60.71 -7.37
N GLY A 517 9.43 61.96 -7.25
CA GLY A 517 9.14 63.03 -8.21
C GLY A 517 7.71 63.54 -8.40
N ALA A 518 7.42 64.68 -7.74
CA ALA A 518 6.81 65.91 -8.26
C ALA A 518 5.69 65.87 -9.34
N GLY A 519 4.58 66.55 -9.03
CA GLY A 519 3.65 67.06 -10.05
C GLY A 519 2.28 67.43 -9.47
N GLU A 520 2.06 68.72 -9.27
CA GLU A 520 0.88 69.34 -8.65
C GLU A 520 -0.43 69.24 -9.45
N ALA A 521 -1.51 69.43 -8.67
CA ALA A 521 -2.75 70.14 -8.97
C ALA A 521 -3.87 69.47 -9.80
N GLY A 522 -5.06 69.42 -9.16
CA GLY A 522 -6.26 69.95 -9.80
C GLY A 522 -7.50 69.05 -9.82
N GLY A 523 -8.37 69.20 -8.81
CA GLY A 523 -9.78 69.56 -9.05
C GLY A 523 -10.76 68.52 -9.62
N ALA A 524 -11.68 68.11 -8.74
CA ALA A 524 -13.13 68.07 -8.94
C ALA A 524 -13.80 67.17 -10.00
N GLY A 525 -14.88 66.50 -9.54
CA GLY A 525 -16.17 66.59 -10.25
C GLY A 525 -16.67 65.37 -11.02
N ALA A 526 -17.51 64.59 -10.34
CA ALA A 526 -18.85 64.16 -10.78
C ALA A 526 -19.15 63.74 -12.25
N ARG A 527 -19.69 62.51 -12.34
CA ARG A 527 -20.85 62.04 -13.16
C ARG A 527 -20.77 61.97 -14.70
N GLY A 528 -21.40 60.91 -15.23
CA GLY A 528 -21.96 60.80 -16.58
C GLY A 528 -21.17 59.84 -17.48
N ALA A 529 -21.59 58.58 -17.66
CA ALA A 529 -22.60 58.10 -18.62
C ALA A 529 -22.14 58.10 -20.10
N ALA A 530 -22.05 56.87 -20.63
CA ALA A 530 -22.31 56.40 -22.00
C ALA A 530 -21.79 57.20 -23.22
N GLY A 531 -21.10 56.51 -24.13
CA GLY A 531 -20.92 56.98 -25.51
C GLY A 531 -20.02 56.07 -26.35
N GLN A 532 -20.61 55.48 -27.39
CA GLN A 532 -20.01 54.57 -28.36
C GLN A 532 -19.12 55.29 -29.39
N GLY A 533 -18.22 54.53 -30.02
CA GLY A 533 -18.00 54.61 -31.47
C GLY A 533 -16.66 55.16 -31.97
N GLY A 534 -16.06 54.45 -32.93
CA GLY A 534 -15.45 55.11 -34.09
C GLY A 534 -13.93 55.04 -34.28
N ALA A 535 -13.48 53.90 -34.82
CA ALA A 535 -12.64 53.77 -36.04
C ALA A 535 -11.39 54.64 -36.32
N ALA A 536 -10.33 53.90 -36.67
CA ALA A 536 -9.40 54.09 -37.80
C ALA A 536 -8.17 55.01 -37.67
N GLY A 537 -6.98 54.43 -37.95
CA GLY A 537 -5.78 55.21 -38.31
C GLY A 537 -4.45 54.45 -38.31
N ARG A 538 -4.14 53.79 -39.44
CA ARG A 538 -2.81 53.46 -40.05
C ARG A 538 -1.61 54.29 -39.50
N ARG A 539 -0.35 53.86 -39.40
CA ARG A 539 0.59 53.13 -40.31
C ARG A 539 1.94 52.97 -39.56
N ALA A 540 2.62 51.82 -39.66
CA ALA A 540 3.94 51.61 -40.32
C ALA A 540 5.18 51.63 -39.39
N GLY A 541 6.05 50.60 -39.53
CA GLY A 541 7.42 50.62 -39.00
C GLY A 541 8.12 49.27 -38.83
N ALA A 542 8.60 48.69 -39.94
CA ALA A 542 9.83 47.88 -40.14
C ALA A 542 10.23 46.68 -39.21
N SER A 543 10.41 45.52 -39.87
CA SER A 543 11.12 44.27 -39.49
C SER A 543 12.67 44.43 -39.46
N PRO A 544 13.54 43.38 -39.46
CA PRO A 544 13.36 41.91 -39.32
C PRO A 544 14.44 41.16 -38.50
N GLY A 545 14.29 39.83 -38.38
CA GLY A 545 15.38 38.87 -38.15
C GLY A 545 14.86 37.64 -37.38
N GLY A 546 15.08 36.40 -37.76
CA GLY A 546 15.77 35.77 -38.88
C GLY A 546 15.60 34.25 -38.69
N THR A 547 15.33 33.52 -39.77
CA THR A 547 15.24 32.05 -39.78
C THR A 547 16.60 31.46 -40.14
N PRO A 548 16.89 30.22 -39.71
CA PRO A 548 17.64 29.30 -40.57
C PRO A 548 16.88 27.98 -40.83
N PRO A 549 17.27 27.22 -41.87
CA PRO A 549 16.38 26.31 -42.59
C PRO A 549 16.51 24.84 -42.16
N ALA A 550 15.42 24.09 -42.36
CA ALA A 550 15.42 22.63 -42.38
C ALA A 550 15.50 22.13 -43.83
N GLY A 551 16.52 21.33 -44.13
CA GLY A 551 16.71 20.63 -45.39
C GLY A 551 16.08 19.24 -45.36
N THR A 552 15.03 19.11 -46.16
CA THR A 552 14.66 18.01 -47.08
C THR A 552 15.27 16.61 -46.96
N GLY A 553 14.37 15.63 -47.00
CA GLY A 553 14.52 14.32 -47.65
C GLY A 553 13.46 13.37 -47.09
N GLY A 554 12.46 12.87 -47.80
CA GLY A 554 12.14 12.88 -49.23
C GLY A 554 11.40 11.56 -49.52
N SER A 555 10.19 11.68 -50.09
CA SER A 555 9.53 10.67 -50.94
C SER A 555 8.97 9.42 -50.26
N ALA A 556 7.87 8.80 -50.70
CA ALA A 556 6.80 9.17 -51.62
C ALA A 556 5.69 8.11 -51.49
N ASP A 557 4.50 8.54 -51.88
CA ASP A 557 3.41 7.80 -52.53
C ASP A 557 2.58 6.73 -51.82
N GLY A 558 1.26 6.97 -51.92
CA GLY A 558 0.22 5.95 -51.79
C GLY A 558 -1.16 6.48 -51.34
N GLY A 559 -1.81 7.37 -52.13
CA GLY A 559 -3.26 7.59 -52.04
C GLY A 559 -4.03 6.36 -52.53
N ASP A 560 -5.35 6.18 -52.38
CA ASP A 560 -6.48 6.97 -51.87
C ASP A 560 -7.64 5.93 -51.64
N PRO A 561 -8.89 6.27 -51.25
CA PRO A 561 -9.64 5.49 -50.25
C PRO A 561 -10.92 4.85 -50.82
N ALA A 562 -11.61 4.03 -50.04
CA ALA A 562 -13.00 3.68 -50.31
C ALA A 562 -13.78 3.43 -49.00
N GLY A 563 -14.93 4.12 -48.86
CA GLY A 563 -15.90 4.04 -47.77
C GLY A 563 -16.19 5.45 -47.22
N GLY A 564 -17.28 6.16 -47.55
CA GLY A 564 -18.67 5.71 -47.61
C GLY A 564 -19.12 5.30 -46.20
N GLY A 565 -19.96 5.98 -45.44
CA GLY A 565 -20.74 7.20 -45.59
C GLY A 565 -21.70 7.29 -44.38
N THR A 566 -22.09 8.51 -44.02
CA THR A 566 -23.28 8.89 -43.22
C THR A 566 -23.31 8.67 -41.70
N GLY A 567 -23.24 9.81 -40.97
CA GLY A 567 -24.38 10.31 -40.18
C GLY A 567 -24.38 10.14 -38.66
N ARG A 568 -24.06 11.22 -37.92
CA ARG A 568 -25.04 12.05 -37.16
C ARG A 568 -24.37 13.00 -36.16
N GLU A 569 -24.92 14.21 -36.12
CA GLU A 569 -24.59 15.32 -35.23
C GLU A 569 -25.19 15.20 -33.82
N ALA A 570 -24.54 15.92 -32.89
CA ALA A 570 -25.06 16.72 -31.77
C ALA A 570 -25.91 16.07 -30.65
N ARG A 571 -25.32 15.96 -29.46
CA ARG A 571 -25.62 16.82 -28.28
C ARG A 571 -24.65 16.54 -27.14
#